data_AF-A0A9E2XAJ3-F1
#
_entry.id   AF-A0A9E2XAJ3-F1
#
_cell.length_a   1.000
_cell.length_b   1.000
_cell.length_c   1.000
_cell.angle_alpha   90.00
_cell.angle_beta   90.00
_cell.angle_gamma   90.00
#
_symmetry.space_group_name_H-M   'P 1'
#
loop_
_entity.id
_entity.type
_entity.pdbx_description
1 polymer ?
#
loop_
_entity_poly.entity_id
_entity_poly.type
_entity_poly.pdbx_seq_one_letter_code
_entity_poly.pdbx_strand_id
1 'polypeptide(L)' 'MRNKIFALLLLPLGLTLSACGDTWGERAVTGGGIGAGAGLAIGALAGWPLLAPALAGAAVGAGIGAATAPKQ' A
#
# COMPACT_ATOMS: atom_id res chain seq x y z
N MET A 1 18.50 18.87 -7.24
CA MET A 1 17.94 17.53 -7.53
C MET A 1 17.54 16.78 -6.26
N ARG A 2 18.45 16.57 -5.30
CA ARG A 2 18.21 15.80 -4.06
C ARG A 2 17.01 16.28 -3.21
N ASN A 3 16.81 17.60 -3.08
CA ASN A 3 15.71 18.16 -2.29
C ASN A 3 14.31 17.94 -2.92
N LYS A 4 14.24 17.89 -4.26
CA LYS A 4 12.97 17.62 -4.97
C LYS A 4 12.55 16.16 -4.85
N ILE A 5 13.53 15.23 -4.81
CA ILE A 5 13.30 13.80 -4.59
C ILE A 5 12.76 13.54 -3.18
N PHE A 6 13.32 14.22 -2.17
CA PHE A 6 12.80 14.15 -0.80
C PHE A 6 11.35 14.61 -0.70
N ALA A 7 11.00 15.74 -1.30
CA ALA A 7 9.61 16.21 -1.35
C ALA A 7 8.68 15.22 -2.07
N LEU A 8 9.15 14.61 -3.17
CA LEU A 8 8.40 13.61 -3.92
C LEU A 8 8.11 12.32 -3.13
N LEU A 9 9.00 11.96 -2.19
CA LEU A 9 8.87 10.76 -1.37
C LEU A 9 8.08 11.03 -0.08
N LEU A 10 8.28 12.19 0.54
CA LEU A 10 7.62 12.58 1.79
C LEU A 10 6.15 12.95 1.61
N LEU A 11 5.79 13.53 0.47
CA LEU A 11 4.41 13.94 0.19
C LEU A 11 3.45 12.74 0.16
N PRO A 12 3.67 11.67 -0.63
CA PRO A 12 2.77 10.51 -0.62
C PRO A 12 2.78 9.77 0.71
N LEU A 13 3.91 9.74 1.43
CA LEU A 13 3.99 9.15 2.77
C LEU A 13 3.12 9.89 3.79
N GLY A 14 3.10 11.23 3.75
CA GLY A 14 2.23 12.03 4.61
C GLY A 14 0.74 11.84 4.29
N LEU A 15 0.40 11.74 3.00
CA LEU A 15 -0.98 11.50 2.58
C LEU A 15 -1.45 10.07 2.89
N THR A 16 -0.61 9.04 2.79
CA THR A 16 -0.98 7.66 3.15
C THR A 16 -1.10 7.48 4.66
N LEU A 17 -0.26 8.16 5.46
CA LEU A 17 -0.44 8.19 6.92
C LEU A 17 -1.76 8.85 7.33
N SER A 18 -2.14 9.95 6.66
CA SER A 18 -3.43 10.61 6.90
C SER A 18 -4.63 9.78 6.41
N ALA A 19 -4.45 8.91 5.42
CA ALA A 19 -5.50 8.08 4.83
C ALA A 19 -5.65 6.69 5.48
N CYS A 20 -4.72 6.29 6.35
CA CYS A 20 -4.72 5.00 7.03
C CYS A 20 -5.78 4.91 8.15
N GLY A 21 -6.98 5.47 7.91
CA GLY A 21 -8.03 5.82 8.87
C GLY A 21 -8.31 4.79 9.96
N ASP A 22 -8.93 5.25 11.04
CA ASP A 22 -9.21 4.45 12.23
C ASP A 22 -10.25 3.34 12.01
N THR A 23 -10.91 3.29 10.85
CA THR A 23 -11.95 2.29 10.56
C THR A 23 -11.38 1.07 9.83
N TRP A 24 -12.09 -0.06 9.98
CA TRP A 24 -11.78 -1.30 9.31
C TRP A 24 -11.69 -1.17 7.78
N GLY A 25 -12.58 -0.37 7.17
CA GLY A 25 -12.65 -0.15 5.72
C GLY A 25 -11.46 0.64 5.20
N GLU A 26 -11.14 1.78 5.82
CA GLU A 26 -10.03 2.63 5.39
C GLU A 26 -8.69 1.91 5.50
N ARG A 27 -8.47 1.13 6.57
CA ARG A 27 -7.25 0.33 6.71
C ARG A 27 -7.17 -0.80 5.70
N ALA A 28 -8.28 -1.47 5.40
CA ALA A 28 -8.31 -2.51 4.37
C ALA A 28 -8.03 -1.96 2.97
N VAL A 29 -8.65 -0.84 2.59
CA VAL A 29 -8.43 -0.21 1.28
C VAL A 29 -7.00 0.32 1.15
N THR A 30 -6.49 0.97 2.21
CA THR A 30 -5.11 1.48 2.23
C THR A 30 -4.09 0.34 2.16
N GLY A 31 -4.25 -0.68 3.00
CA GLY A 31 -3.40 -1.86 3.00
C GLY A 31 -3.43 -2.59 1.64
N GLY A 32 -4.61 -2.68 1.02
CA GLY A 32 -4.77 -3.25 -0.32
C GLY A 32 -4.08 -2.45 -1.41
N GLY A 33 -4.19 -1.11 -1.39
CA GLY A 33 -3.50 -0.25 -2.34
C GLY A 33 -1.97 -0.34 -2.23
N ILE A 34 -1.45 -0.34 -1.00
CA ILE A 34 -0.01 -0.47 -0.75
C ILE A 34 0.48 -1.87 -1.14
N GLY A 35 -0.26 -2.91 -0.76
CA GLY A 35 0.05 -4.28 -1.12
C GLY A 35 0.04 -4.51 -2.63
N ALA A 36 -0.89 -3.89 -3.36
CA ALA A 36 -0.92 -3.92 -4.82
C ALA A 36 0.32 -3.26 -5.44
N GLY A 37 0.68 -2.05 -4.96
CA GLY A 37 1.85 -1.32 -5.43
C GLY A 37 3.17 -2.06 -5.14
N ALA A 38 3.31 -2.63 -3.95
CA ALA A 38 4.47 -3.44 -3.57
C ALA A 38 4.53 -4.73 -4.40
N GLY A 39 3.39 -5.39 -4.60
CA GLY A 39 3.28 -6.58 -5.45
C GLY A 39 3.65 -6.31 -6.91
N LEU A 40 3.25 -5.17 -7.46
CA LEU A 40 3.67 -4.72 -8.79
C LEU A 40 5.18 -4.47 -8.86
N ALA A 41 5.75 -3.79 -7.88
CA ALA A 41 7.18 -3.51 -7.84
C ALA A 41 8.01 -4.80 -7.78
N ILE A 42 7.65 -5.73 -6.89
CA ILE A 42 8.33 -7.03 -6.76
C ILE A 42 8.12 -7.88 -8.02
N GLY A 43 6.89 -7.92 -8.54
CA GLY A 43 6.56 -8.65 -9.78
C GLY A 43 7.35 -8.16 -10.98
N ALA A 44 7.52 -6.83 -11.11
CA ALA A 44 8.31 -6.22 -12.17
C ALA A 44 9.80 -6.57 -12.06
N LEU A 45 10.35 -6.57 -10.83
CA LEU A 45 11.75 -6.96 -10.58
C LEU A 45 11.99 -8.45 -10.82
N ALA A 46 11.01 -9.30 -10.51
CA ALA A 46 11.09 -10.75 -10.68
C ALA A 46 10.81 -11.22 -12.13
N GLY A 47 10.39 -10.31 -13.04
CA GLY A 47 10.00 -10.66 -14.40
C GLY A 47 8.72 -11.50 -14.48
N TRP A 48 7.89 -11.47 -13.44
CA TRP A 48 6.63 -12.20 -13.34
C TRP A 48 5.46 -11.42 -13.92
N PRO A 49 4.36 -12.11 -14.30
CA PRO A 49 3.15 -11.44 -14.77
C PRO A 49 2.60 -10.53 -13.67
N LEU A 50 2.64 -9.21 -13.90
CA LEU A 50 2.39 -8.15 -12.90
C LEU A 50 1.04 -8.25 -12.19
N LEU A 51 0.04 -8.79 -12.87
CA LEU A 51 -1.32 -8.92 -12.38
C LEU A 51 -1.41 -9.85 -11.15
N ALA A 52 -0.70 -10.97 -11.17
CA ALA A 52 -0.74 -11.95 -10.09
C ALA A 52 -0.16 -11.42 -8.75
N PRO A 53 1.07 -10.86 -8.69
CA PRO A 53 1.63 -10.33 -7.46
C PRO A 53 0.94 -9.04 -7.03
N ALA A 54 0.39 -8.24 -7.95
CA ALA A 54 -0.45 -7.10 -7.60
C ALA A 54 -1.73 -7.52 -6.87
N LEU A 55 -2.47 -8.50 -7.42
CA LEU A 55 -3.70 -8.99 -6.78
C LEU A 55 -3.41 -9.72 -5.47
N ALA A 56 -2.36 -10.54 -5.43
CA ALA A 56 -1.94 -11.22 -4.20
C ALA A 56 -1.54 -10.22 -3.12
N GLY A 57 -0.72 -9.23 -3.48
CA GLY A 57 -0.32 -8.15 -2.58
C GLY A 57 -1.53 -7.33 -2.12
N ALA A 58 -2.47 -7.02 -3.01
CA ALA A 58 -3.69 -6.30 -2.66
C ALA A 58 -4.56 -7.09 -1.66
N ALA A 59 -4.76 -8.38 -1.90
CA ALA A 59 -5.57 -9.22 -1.03
C ALA A 59 -4.93 -9.38 0.35
N VAL A 60 -3.62 -9.66 0.41
CA VAL A 60 -2.88 -9.78 1.66
C VAL A 60 -2.83 -8.46 2.41
N GLY A 61 -2.51 -7.37 1.71
CA GLY A 61 -2.45 -6.03 2.30
C GLY A 61 -3.81 -5.57 2.82
N ALA A 62 -4.91 -5.85 2.11
CA ALA A 62 -6.25 -5.53 2.58
C ALA A 62 -6.67 -6.36 3.78
N GLY A 63 -6.33 -7.66 3.78
CA GLY A 63 -6.59 -8.55 4.92
C GLY A 63 -5.84 -8.10 6.19
N ILE A 64 -4.56 -7.75 6.05
CA ILE A 64 -3.76 -7.25 7.18
C ILE A 64 -4.31 -5.90 7.67
N GLY A 65 -4.66 -4.99 6.75
CA GLY A 65 -5.28 -3.71 7.10
C GLY A 65 -6.59 -3.87 7.86
N ALA A 66 -7.46 -4.77 7.41
CA ALA A 66 -8.70 -5.10 8.12
C ALA A 66 -8.44 -5.72 9.50
N ALA A 67 -7.44 -6.62 9.59
CA ALA A 67 -7.12 -7.34 10.83
C ALA A 67 -6.45 -6.46 11.91
N THR A 68 -5.74 -5.41 11.48
CA THR A 68 -5.05 -4.47 12.38
C THR A 68 -5.82 -3.18 12.65
N ALA A 69 -7.05 -3.07 12.13
CA ALA A 69 -7.92 -1.95 12.44
C ALA A 69 -8.25 -1.91 13.95
N PRO A 70 -8.19 -0.72 14.58
CA PRO A 70 -8.55 -0.60 15.98
C PRO A 70 -10.02 -0.95 16.16
N LYS A 71 -10.29 -1.90 17.06
CA LYS A 71 -11.65 -2.21 17.50
C LYS A 71 -12.12 -1.04 18.36
N GLN A 72 -13.02 -0.21 17.83
CA GLN A 72 -13.82 0.68 18.67
C GLN A 72 -14.89 -0.12 19.40
#